data_AF-A0A661H936-F1
#
_entry.id   AF-A0A661H936-F1
#
_cell.length_a   1.000
_cell.length_b   1.000
_cell.length_c   1.000
_cell.angle_alpha   90.00
_cell.angle_beta   90.00
_cell.angle_gamma   90.00
#
_symmetry.space_group_name_H-M   'P 1'
#
loop_
_entity.id
_entity.type
_entity.pdbx_description
1 polymer ?
#
loop_
_entity_poly.entity_id
_entity_poly.type
_entity_poly.pdbx_seq_one_letter_code
_entity_poly.pdbx_strand_id
1 'polypeptide(L)'
;MSILAKTARVGAFAALLGAISSGAGAMTTEDFLAWLEANQKATPEFTEGEVITHDKSDKIRPFVPPGYQDEMIFDGMEVTIKDAGDISPADVYKEATAKHQGSVVLADDGAIENYVAGL
;
A
#
# COMPACT_ATOMS: atom_id res chain seq x y z
N MET A 1 18.08 10.95 -31.95
CA MET A 1 18.37 11.82 -30.79
C MET A 1 17.07 12.44 -30.31
N SER A 2 16.46 11.90 -29.25
CA SER A 2 15.57 12.64 -28.33
C SER A 2 15.25 11.75 -27.12
N ILE A 3 16.15 11.86 -26.15
CA ILE A 3 16.01 11.71 -24.68
C ILE A 3 14.63 11.24 -24.17
N LEU A 4 14.38 9.92 -24.19
CA LEU A 4 13.44 9.26 -23.28
C LEU A 4 14.25 8.50 -22.22
N ALA A 5 14.68 9.21 -21.19
CA ALA A 5 15.25 8.61 -20.01
C ALA A 5 14.98 9.53 -18.82
N LYS A 6 14.05 9.11 -17.93
CA LYS A 6 14.36 8.87 -16.51
C LYS A 6 13.10 8.61 -15.68
N THR A 7 13.13 7.44 -15.02
CA THR A 7 12.49 7.13 -13.72
C THR A 7 10.97 7.00 -13.67
N ALA A 8 10.47 5.89 -14.21
CA ALA A 8 9.33 5.19 -13.64
C ALA A 8 9.82 4.35 -12.45
N ARG A 9 9.63 4.83 -11.22
CA ARG A 9 9.77 4.02 -9.99
C ARG A 9 8.86 4.56 -8.89
N VAL A 10 7.58 4.20 -8.96
CA VAL A 10 6.76 3.93 -7.76
C VAL A 10 5.83 2.80 -8.16
N GLY A 11 6.26 1.56 -7.92
CA GLY A 11 5.50 0.36 -8.19
C GLY A 11 5.65 -0.59 -7.02
N ALA A 12 4.52 -1.18 -6.63
CA ALA A 12 4.35 -2.24 -5.65
C ALA A 12 4.24 -1.82 -4.16
N PHE A 13 3.07 -1.29 -3.79
CA PHE A 13 2.46 -1.55 -2.47
C PHE A 13 0.91 -1.58 -2.51
N ALA A 14 0.30 -1.96 -3.64
CA ALA A 14 -1.17 -1.93 -3.80
C ALA A 14 -1.84 -3.32 -3.95
N ALA A 15 -1.10 -4.43 -3.95
CA ALA A 15 -1.67 -5.73 -4.31
C ALA A 15 -2.04 -6.66 -3.14
N LEU A 16 -1.92 -6.24 -1.87
CA LEU A 16 -2.27 -7.11 -0.73
C LEU A 16 -3.61 -6.78 -0.03
N LEU A 17 -4.35 -5.76 -0.47
CA LEU A 17 -5.63 -5.37 0.13
C LEU A 17 -6.87 -5.94 -0.62
N GLY A 18 -6.67 -6.69 -1.70
CA GLY A 18 -7.75 -7.09 -2.61
C GLY A 18 -8.59 -8.30 -2.17
N ALA A 19 -8.23 -9.02 -1.10
CA ALA A 19 -8.80 -10.35 -0.83
C ALA A 19 -9.48 -10.54 0.53
N ILE A 20 -9.72 -9.49 1.31
CA ILE A 20 -10.46 -9.62 2.59
C ILE A 20 -11.44 -8.45 2.76
N SER A 21 -12.44 -8.34 1.89
CA SER A 21 -13.66 -7.59 2.23
C SER A 21 -14.87 -8.41 1.82
N SER A 22 -15.27 -9.32 2.70
CA SER A 22 -16.61 -9.90 2.70
C SER A 22 -17.51 -9.03 3.58
N GLY A 23 -17.63 -7.74 3.24
CA GLY A 23 -18.53 -6.79 3.90
C GLY A 23 -19.52 -6.23 2.88
N ALA A 24 -20.80 -6.14 3.27
CA ALA A 24 -21.93 -5.76 2.42
C ALA A 24 -21.99 -4.25 2.05
N GLY A 25 -20.84 -3.67 1.68
CA GLY A 25 -20.65 -2.28 1.25
C GLY A 25 -19.38 -2.14 0.39
N ALA A 26 -19.21 -3.04 -0.57
CA ALA A 26 -18.01 -3.09 -1.41
C ALA A 26 -17.84 -1.78 -2.19
N MET A 27 -16.88 -0.96 -1.78
CA MET A 27 -16.33 0.15 -2.55
C MET A 27 -16.11 -0.28 -4.00
N THR A 28 -16.58 0.50 -4.96
CA THR A 28 -16.31 0.21 -6.38
C THR A 28 -14.87 0.60 -6.72
N THR A 29 -14.33 0.02 -7.79
CA THR A 29 -13.02 0.42 -8.33
C THR A 29 -13.01 1.92 -8.68
N GLU A 30 -14.12 2.46 -9.17
CA GLU A 30 -14.24 3.88 -9.52
C GLU A 30 -14.13 4.77 -8.27
N ASP A 31 -14.84 4.42 -7.19
CA ASP A 31 -14.76 5.13 -5.91
C ASP A 31 -13.35 5.12 -5.33
N PHE A 32 -12.67 3.96 -5.42
CA PHE A 32 -11.28 3.84 -5.00
C PHE A 32 -10.35 4.73 -5.81
N LEU A 33 -10.48 4.73 -7.14
CA LEU A 33 -9.64 5.52 -8.03
C LEU A 33 -9.85 7.03 -7.83
N ALA A 34 -11.10 7.46 -7.63
CA ALA A 34 -11.42 8.85 -7.33
C ALA A 34 -10.80 9.31 -6.00
N TRP A 35 -10.92 8.48 -4.95
CA TRP A 35 -10.25 8.74 -3.68
C TRP A 35 -8.72 8.78 -3.83
N LEU A 36 -8.15 7.83 -4.56
CA LEU A 36 -6.70 7.76 -4.77
C LEU A 36 -6.20 9.00 -5.52
N GLU A 37 -6.88 9.42 -6.58
CA GLU A 37 -6.49 10.62 -7.33
C GLU A 37 -6.48 11.87 -6.45
N ALA A 38 -7.50 12.03 -5.59
CA ALA A 38 -7.63 13.14 -4.68
C ALA A 38 -6.57 13.16 -3.57
N ASN A 39 -6.12 11.98 -3.11
CA ASN A 39 -5.31 11.86 -1.89
C ASN A 39 -3.88 11.33 -2.10
N GLN A 40 -3.51 10.83 -3.28
CA GLN A 40 -2.18 10.25 -3.56
C GLN A 40 -0.99 11.21 -3.34
N LYS A 41 -1.23 12.51 -3.23
CA LYS A 41 -0.22 13.54 -2.94
C LYS A 41 -0.26 14.03 -1.49
N ALA A 42 -1.15 13.50 -0.66
CA ALA A 42 -1.24 13.87 0.74
C ALA A 42 0.04 13.46 1.46
N THR A 43 0.59 14.39 2.25
CA THR A 43 1.74 14.13 3.12
C THR A 43 1.27 14.13 4.57
N PRO A 44 1.69 13.17 5.40
CA PRO A 44 1.29 13.13 6.79
C PRO A 44 1.83 14.35 7.54
N GLU A 45 0.95 15.15 8.12
CA GLU A 45 1.28 16.27 9.01
C GLU A 45 1.21 15.85 10.49
N PHE A 46 1.60 14.61 10.77
CA PHE A 46 1.56 14.04 12.11
C PHE A 46 2.81 14.40 12.90
N THR A 47 2.65 14.55 14.21
CA THR A 47 3.78 14.71 15.15
C THR A 47 4.02 13.41 15.93
N GLU A 48 5.28 13.09 16.22
CA GLU A 48 5.61 11.91 17.03
C GLU A 48 4.97 12.02 18.42
N GLY A 49 4.32 10.95 18.87
CA GLY A 49 3.58 10.93 20.13
C GLY A 49 2.19 11.58 20.05
N GLU A 50 1.78 12.12 18.90
CA GLU A 50 0.43 12.64 18.72
C GLU A 50 -0.60 11.51 18.85
N VAL A 51 -1.65 11.77 19.63
CA VAL A 51 -2.82 10.90 19.69
C VAL A 51 -3.92 11.48 18.79
N ILE A 52 -4.26 10.75 17.73
CA ILE A 52 -5.35 11.05 16.82
C ILE A 52 -6.60 10.34 17.31
N THR A 53 -7.59 11.14 17.67
CA THR A 53 -8.92 10.74 18.12
C THR A 53 -9.94 10.96 17.00
N HIS A 54 -11.17 10.45 17.15
CA HIS A 54 -12.22 10.52 16.12
C HIS A 54 -12.53 11.97 15.66
N ASP A 55 -12.48 12.95 16.56
CA ASP A 55 -12.66 14.37 16.26
C ASP A 55 -11.56 14.95 15.36
N LYS A 56 -10.42 14.26 15.23
CA LYS A 56 -9.31 14.62 14.33
C LYS A 56 -9.23 13.69 13.11
N SER A 57 -10.29 12.93 12.84
CA SER A 57 -10.30 11.91 11.78
C SER A 57 -10.00 12.46 10.38
N ASP A 58 -10.30 13.73 10.11
CA ASP A 58 -9.98 14.36 8.82
C ASP A 58 -8.48 14.31 8.49
N LYS A 59 -7.60 14.25 9.50
CA LYS A 59 -6.16 14.10 9.29
C LYS A 59 -5.77 12.73 8.70
N ILE A 60 -6.56 11.69 8.96
CA ILE A 60 -6.23 10.30 8.57
C ILE A 60 -7.06 9.78 7.39
N ARG A 61 -8.21 10.40 7.08
CA ARG A 61 -9.06 10.04 5.92
C ARG A 61 -8.33 10.04 4.57
N PRO A 62 -7.37 10.95 4.29
CA PRO A 62 -6.57 10.88 3.07
C PRO A 62 -5.73 9.61 2.94
N PHE A 63 -5.47 8.90 4.04
CA PHE A 63 -4.62 7.72 4.10
C PHE A 63 -5.41 6.42 4.31
N VAL A 64 -6.73 6.49 4.49
CA VAL A 64 -7.62 5.33 4.67
C VAL A 64 -8.63 5.28 3.53
N PRO A 65 -8.63 4.23 2.70
CA PRO A 65 -9.59 4.12 1.61
C PRO A 65 -11.04 4.10 2.15
N PRO A 66 -12.01 4.76 1.47
CA PRO A 66 -13.39 4.88 1.92
C PRO A 66 -14.05 3.58 2.43
N GLY A 67 -13.78 2.42 1.81
CA GLY A 67 -14.35 1.13 2.21
C GLY A 67 -13.87 0.60 3.58
N TYR A 68 -12.83 1.21 4.14
CA TYR A 68 -12.27 0.89 5.47
C TYR A 68 -12.49 2.02 6.49
N GLN A 69 -13.03 3.17 6.07
CA GLN A 69 -13.13 4.32 6.96
C GLN A 69 -14.06 4.05 8.15
N ASP A 70 -15.20 3.40 7.93
CA ASP A 70 -16.14 3.12 9.04
C ASP A 70 -15.55 2.12 10.06
N GLU A 71 -14.68 1.20 9.63
CA GLU A 71 -14.03 0.23 10.52
C GLU A 71 -12.82 0.83 11.25
N MET A 72 -12.07 1.71 10.58
CA MET A 72 -10.82 2.26 11.11
C MET A 72 -10.99 3.63 11.80
N ILE A 73 -12.09 4.34 11.50
CA ILE A 73 -12.37 5.70 11.94
C ILE A 73 -13.73 5.72 12.63
N PHE A 74 -13.72 5.33 13.90
CA PHE A 74 -14.92 5.16 14.71
C PHE A 74 -14.84 5.96 16.02
N ASP A 75 -16.00 6.23 16.63
CA ASP A 75 -16.08 6.90 17.92
C ASP A 75 -15.35 6.10 19.01
N GLY A 76 -14.40 6.77 19.69
CA GLY A 76 -13.56 6.14 20.71
C GLY A 76 -12.22 5.59 20.20
N MET A 77 -11.89 5.80 18.92
CA MET A 77 -10.55 5.48 18.42
C MET A 77 -9.47 6.36 19.08
N GLU A 78 -8.31 5.77 19.36
CA GLU A 78 -7.09 6.47 19.77
C GLU A 78 -5.90 5.89 19.01
N VAL A 79 -5.38 6.63 18.03
CA VAL A 79 -4.21 6.24 17.25
C VAL A 79 -3.02 7.06 17.70
N THR A 80 -2.06 6.40 18.35
CA THR A 80 -0.79 7.02 18.73
C THR A 80 0.20 6.95 17.57
N ILE A 81 0.63 8.11 17.09
CA ILE A 81 1.64 8.22 16.03
C ILE A 81 3.02 7.92 16.62
N LYS A 82 3.71 6.97 16.01
CA LYS A 82 5.08 6.58 16.34
C LYS A 82 5.93 6.53 15.09
N ASP A 83 7.24 6.69 15.26
CA ASP A 83 8.19 6.36 14.21
C ASP A 83 8.00 4.90 13.77
N ALA A 84 7.94 4.68 12.46
CA ALA A 84 7.76 3.35 11.89
C ALA A 84 9.01 2.47 12.07
N GLY A 85 10.15 3.08 12.43
CA GLY A 85 11.45 2.44 12.42
C GLY A 85 11.88 2.07 11.00
N ASP A 86 12.85 1.16 10.92
CA ASP A 86 13.25 0.58 9.65
C ASP A 86 12.22 -0.48 9.20
N ILE A 87 11.37 -0.09 8.26
CA ILE A 87 10.43 -1.00 7.57
C ILE A 87 11.02 -1.61 6.29
N SER A 88 12.32 -1.44 6.05
CA SER A 88 12.98 -2.07 4.91
C SER A 88 12.83 -3.60 4.98
N PRO A 89 12.69 -4.29 3.83
CA PRO A 89 12.70 -5.74 3.82
C PRO A 89 13.98 -6.28 4.50
N ALA A 90 13.85 -7.36 5.26
CA ALA A 90 15.01 -8.05 5.84
C ALA A 90 15.96 -8.52 4.73
N ASP A 91 17.27 -8.60 5.03
CA ASP A 91 18.30 -8.88 4.02
C ASP A 91 18.10 -10.24 3.32
N VAL A 92 17.58 -11.24 4.03
CA VAL A 92 17.15 -12.53 3.46
C VAL A 92 16.22 -12.37 2.25
N TYR A 93 15.28 -11.42 2.29
CA TYR A 93 14.38 -11.16 1.16
C TYR A 93 15.10 -10.44 0.02
N LYS A 94 15.97 -9.47 0.35
CA LYS A 94 16.77 -8.75 -0.66
C LYS A 94 17.70 -9.70 -1.41
N GLU A 95 18.37 -10.59 -0.68
CA GLU A 95 19.27 -11.60 -1.23
C GLU A 95 18.53 -12.61 -2.11
N ALA A 96 17.38 -13.09 -1.66
CA ALA A 96 16.54 -14.01 -2.44
C ALA A 96 16.08 -13.37 -3.76
N THR A 97 15.53 -12.14 -3.71
CA THR A 97 15.15 -11.38 -4.91
C THR A 97 16.35 -11.17 -5.82
N ALA A 98 17.50 -10.72 -5.30
CA ALA A 98 18.69 -10.49 -6.11
C ALA A 98 19.15 -11.75 -6.85
N LYS A 99 19.02 -12.92 -6.21
CA LYS A 99 19.44 -14.21 -6.77
C LYS A 99 18.44 -14.78 -7.79
N HIS A 100 17.14 -14.54 -7.61
CA HIS A 100 16.09 -15.30 -8.31
C HIS A 100 15.13 -14.47 -9.17
N GLN A 101 15.06 -13.14 -9.05
CA GLN A 101 14.07 -12.30 -9.76
C GLN A 101 14.08 -12.43 -11.29
N GLY A 102 15.22 -12.85 -11.88
CA GLY A 102 15.36 -13.01 -13.33
C GLY A 102 15.11 -14.41 -13.86
N SER A 103 14.86 -15.41 -13.00
CA SER A 103 14.65 -16.80 -13.43
C SER A 103 13.18 -17.17 -13.63
N VAL A 104 12.25 -16.37 -13.10
CA VAL A 104 10.82 -16.63 -13.16
C VAL A 104 10.31 -16.38 -14.58
N VAL A 105 9.58 -17.35 -15.13
CA VAL A 105 8.95 -17.23 -16.44
C VAL A 105 7.50 -17.71 -16.38
N LEU A 106 6.70 -17.31 -17.36
CA LEU A 106 5.36 -17.84 -17.57
C LEU A 106 5.42 -18.87 -18.70
N ALA A 107 4.86 -20.05 -18.46
CA ALA A 107 4.60 -21.04 -19.50
C ALA A 107 3.45 -20.60 -20.42
N ASP A 108 3.26 -21.30 -21.53
CA ASP A 108 2.23 -20.99 -22.54
C ASP A 108 0.80 -21.07 -21.99
N ASP A 109 0.57 -21.87 -20.95
CA ASP A 109 -0.71 -21.99 -20.26
C ASP A 109 -0.89 -20.98 -19.11
N GLY A 110 0.10 -20.10 -18.90
CA GLY A 110 0.13 -19.09 -17.85
C GLY A 110 0.63 -19.61 -16.49
N ALA A 111 1.10 -20.86 -16.39
CA ALA A 111 1.72 -21.36 -15.17
C ALA A 111 3.04 -20.62 -14.88
N ILE A 112 3.28 -20.32 -13.60
CA ILE A 112 4.56 -19.75 -13.15
C ILE A 112 5.58 -20.88 -13.04
N GLU A 113 6.66 -20.76 -13.79
CA GLU A 113 7.79 -21.69 -13.74
C GLU A 113 9.02 -21.04 -13.11
N ASN A 114 9.89 -21.87 -12.53
CA ASN A 114 11.19 -21.48 -11.96
C ASN A 114 11.14 -20.41 -10.86
N TYR A 115 9.98 -20.24 -10.22
CA TYR A 115 9.87 -19.49 -8.97
C TYR A 115 10.46 -20.29 -7.81
N VAL A 116 11.37 -19.66 -7.06
CA VAL A 116 12.00 -20.25 -5.88
C VAL A 116 11.69 -19.41 -4.65
N ALA A 117 12.12 -18.15 -4.66
CA ALA A 117 11.91 -17.18 -3.58
C ALA A 117 12.19 -15.76 -4.08
N GLY A 118 11.83 -14.77 -3.25
CA GLY A 118 11.97 -13.36 -3.56
C GLY A 118 10.64 -12.70 -3.88
N LEU A 119 10.64 -11.37 -3.81
CA LEU A 119 9.57 -10.48 -4.28
C LEU A 119 9.85 -10.02 -5.71
#